data_AF-A0A7J4J9T8-F1
#
_entry.id   AF-A0A7J4J9T8-F1
#
_cell.length_a   1.000
_cell.length_b   1.000
_cell.length_c   1.000
_cell.angle_alpha   90.00
_cell.angle_beta   90.00
_cell.angle_gamma   90.00
#
_symmetry.space_group_name_H-M   'P 1'
#
loop_
_entity.id
_entity.type
_entity.pdbx_description
1 polymer ?
#
loop_
_entity_poly.entity_id
_entity_poly.type
_entity_poly.pdbx_seq_one_letter_code
_entity_poly.pdbx_strand_id
1 'polypeptide(L)'
;MDVEDDLREITEKDIEKTTKEIKYNKIIIAAIGVFMILLIVPYFIFGNNIFYIIEGKFVSEKIKNDFSVLFESGKVIFENGTYNKLKEFYLANQKNEFKVCLVGKKENKNYLVSELYVPKTFGQSVSHVSAELCNSNTIVALHSHPYKRCIFSEQDIKSYEAARQINPDAIIGLMCEADRFGFYGS
;
A
#
# COMPACT_ATOMS: atom_id res chain seq x y z
N MET A 1 -41.23 51.24 36.29
CA MET A 1 -40.24 50.33 35.69
C MET A 1 -38.94 50.68 36.37
N ASP A 2 -38.54 49.83 37.32
CA ASP A 2 -37.44 50.14 38.24
C ASP A 2 -36.10 49.91 37.54
N VAL A 3 -35.32 50.98 37.45
CA VAL A 3 -33.98 51.02 36.84
C VAL A 3 -33.06 49.94 37.42
N GLU A 4 -33.32 49.52 38.66
CA GLU A 4 -32.55 48.49 39.36
C GLU A 4 -32.81 47.06 38.84
N ASP A 5 -34.03 46.76 38.37
CA ASP A 5 -34.36 45.46 37.78
C ASP A 5 -33.79 45.32 36.35
N ASP A 6 -33.84 46.39 35.56
CA ASP A 6 -33.25 46.42 34.21
C ASP A 6 -31.71 46.23 34.27
N LEU A 7 -31.05 46.82 35.27
CA LEU A 7 -29.60 46.65 35.49
C LEU A 7 -29.24 45.21 35.89
N ARG A 8 -30.07 44.55 36.69
CA ARG A 8 -29.86 43.14 37.08
C ARG A 8 -30.02 42.21 35.89
N GLU A 9 -31.04 42.42 35.05
CA GLU A 9 -31.28 41.58 33.88
C GLU A 9 -30.16 41.69 32.83
N ILE A 10 -29.61 42.89 32.61
CA ILE A 10 -28.45 43.10 31.73
C ILE A 10 -27.21 42.37 32.27
N THR A 11 -26.95 42.50 33.57
CA THR A 11 -25.79 41.88 34.23
C THR A 11 -25.84 40.35 34.18
N GLU A 12 -27.01 39.76 34.40
CA GLU A 12 -27.20 38.30 34.33
C GLU A 12 -27.00 37.76 32.90
N LYS A 13 -27.53 38.44 31.88
CA LYS A 13 -27.34 38.07 30.47
C LYS A 13 -25.87 38.16 30.03
N ASP A 14 -25.14 39.18 30.49
CA ASP A 14 -23.72 39.35 30.19
C ASP A 14 -22.86 38.28 30.89
N ILE A 15 -23.20 37.90 32.12
CA ILE A 15 -22.54 36.80 32.84
C ILE A 15 -22.81 35.46 32.16
N GLU A 16 -24.06 35.17 31.77
CA GLU A 16 -24.41 33.93 31.08
C GLU A 16 -23.68 33.81 29.74
N LYS A 17 -23.68 34.89 28.94
CA LYS A 17 -22.98 34.95 27.66
C LYS A 17 -21.47 34.73 27.83
N THR A 18 -20.85 35.42 28.77
CA THR A 18 -19.42 35.28 29.06
C THR A 18 -19.07 33.85 29.53
N THR A 19 -19.91 33.27 30.39
CA THR A 19 -19.71 31.89 30.89
C THR A 19 -19.84 30.86 29.77
N LYS A 20 -20.80 31.05 28.85
CA LYS A 20 -21.02 30.19 27.69
C LYS A 20 -19.87 30.27 26.69
N GLU A 21 -19.36 31.47 26.43
CA GLU A 21 -18.17 31.70 25.58
C GLU A 21 -16.91 31.01 26.16
N ILE A 22 -16.68 31.14 27.48
CA ILE A 22 -15.55 30.47 28.15
C ILE A 22 -15.67 28.93 28.06
N LYS A 23 -16.88 28.39 28.27
CA LYS A 23 -17.11 26.93 28.18
C LYS A 23 -16.90 26.41 26.76
N TYR A 24 -17.34 27.15 25.74
CA TYR A 24 -17.17 26.79 24.34
C TYR A 24 -15.68 26.83 23.93
N ASN A 25 -14.94 27.85 24.34
CA ASN A 25 -13.50 27.96 24.09
C ASN A 25 -12.72 26.82 24.74
N LYS A 26 -13.08 26.40 25.96
CA LYS A 26 -12.47 25.24 26.62
C LYS A 26 -12.70 23.94 25.85
N ILE A 27 -13.90 23.74 25.29
CA ILE A 27 -14.21 22.57 24.46
C ILE A 27 -13.40 22.59 23.17
N ILE A 28 -13.31 23.74 22.50
CA ILE A 28 -12.50 23.88 21.27
C ILE A 28 -11.02 23.60 21.56
N ILE A 29 -10.46 24.18 22.62
CA ILE A 29 -9.06 23.94 22.99
C ILE A 29 -8.82 22.46 23.31
N ALA A 30 -9.75 21.83 24.03
CA ALA A 30 -9.66 20.40 24.31
C ALA A 30 -9.75 19.57 23.02
N ALA A 31 -10.64 19.92 22.08
CA ALA A 31 -10.77 19.25 20.80
C ALA A 31 -9.50 19.39 19.94
N ILE A 32 -8.90 20.59 19.90
CA ILE A 32 -7.62 20.83 19.23
C ILE A 32 -6.51 20.01 19.90
N GLY A 33 -6.47 19.97 21.23
CA GLY A 33 -5.49 19.18 21.97
C GLY A 33 -5.60 17.68 21.68
N VAL A 34 -6.82 17.13 21.71
CA VAL A 34 -7.08 15.73 21.35
C VAL A 34 -6.69 15.47 19.90
N PHE A 35 -7.04 16.37 18.98
CA PHE A 35 -6.68 16.25 17.57
C PHE A 35 -5.15 16.25 17.37
N MET A 36 -4.43 17.13 18.05
CA MET A 36 -2.96 17.17 18.00
C MET A 36 -2.33 15.88 18.54
N ILE A 37 -2.85 15.34 19.65
CA ILE A 37 -2.40 14.04 20.17
C ILE A 37 -2.66 12.94 19.13
N LEU A 38 -3.83 12.95 18.50
CA LEU A 38 -4.23 11.96 17.50
C LEU A 38 -3.33 12.02 16.24
N LEU A 39 -2.78 13.18 15.91
CA LEU A 39 -1.79 13.32 14.84
C LEU A 39 -0.39 12.83 15.24
N ILE A 40 0.00 13.02 16.51
CA ILE A 40 1.33 12.66 17.02
C ILE A 40 1.45 11.15 17.28
N VAL A 41 0.40 10.51 17.80
CA VAL A 41 0.42 9.08 18.17
C VAL A 41 0.81 8.15 17.01
N PRO A 42 0.25 8.29 15.78
CA PRO A 42 0.64 7.47 14.64
C PRO A 42 2.12 7.61 14.27
N TYR A 43 2.71 8.80 14.45
CA TYR A 43 4.14 9.01 14.20
C TYR A 43 5.01 8.20 15.16
N PHE A 44 4.65 8.10 16.45
CA PHE A 44 5.39 7.27 17.39
C PHE A 44 5.18 5.76 17.19
N ILE A 45 4.00 5.33 16.74
CA ILE A 45 3.70 3.91 16.52
C ILE A 45 4.33 3.40 15.22
N PHE A 46 4.21 4.17 14.13
CA PHE A 46 4.59 3.73 12.79
C PHE A 46 5.89 4.36 12.28
N GLY A 47 6.37 5.44 12.90
CA GLY A 47 7.54 6.20 12.47
C GLY A 47 7.40 6.74 11.05
N ASN A 48 8.52 6.78 10.33
CA ASN A 48 8.56 7.16 8.92
C ASN A 48 7.88 6.13 7.99
N ASN A 49 7.44 4.97 8.50
CA ASN A 49 6.85 3.91 7.67
C ASN A 49 5.40 4.19 7.26
N ILE A 50 4.73 5.16 7.88
CA ILE A 50 3.33 5.45 7.59
C ILE A 50 3.12 5.96 6.16
N PHE A 51 4.06 6.75 5.63
CA PHE A 51 4.01 7.25 4.25
C PHE A 51 4.12 6.11 3.24
N TYR A 52 5.05 5.18 3.44
CA TYR A 52 5.21 3.99 2.59
C TYR A 52 3.95 3.10 2.56
N ILE A 53 3.23 3.00 3.69
CA ILE A 53 1.98 2.23 3.76
C ILE A 53 0.85 2.93 2.98
N ILE A 54 0.78 4.26 3.06
CA ILE A 54 -0.25 5.04 2.36
C ILE A 54 0.02 5.02 0.85
N GLU A 55 1.22 5.37 0.42
CA GLU A 55 1.64 5.35 -0.98
C GLU A 55 1.50 3.94 -1.57
N GLY A 56 1.92 2.91 -0.83
CA GLY A 56 1.75 1.52 -1.22
C GLY A 56 0.30 1.15 -1.54
N LYS A 57 -0.68 1.71 -0.82
CA LYS A 57 -2.10 1.49 -1.13
C LYS A 57 -2.59 2.22 -2.38
N PHE A 58 -1.98 3.35 -2.74
CA PHE A 58 -2.34 4.10 -3.95
C PHE A 58 -1.76 3.47 -5.22
N VAL A 59 -0.58 2.87 -5.14
CA VAL A 59 0.11 2.28 -6.30
C VAL A 59 -0.14 0.78 -6.46
N SER A 60 -0.95 0.17 -5.59
CA SER A 60 -1.27 -1.25 -5.64
C SER A 60 -2.76 -1.50 -5.66
N GLU A 61 -3.14 -2.59 -6.33
CA GLU A 61 -4.50 -3.03 -6.48
C GLU A 61 -4.73 -4.39 -5.81
N LYS A 62 -5.95 -4.61 -5.35
CA LYS A 62 -6.36 -5.93 -4.87
C LYS A 62 -6.75 -6.81 -6.04
N ILE A 63 -6.45 -8.10 -5.92
CA ILE A 63 -6.98 -9.09 -6.85
C ILE A 63 -8.51 -9.14 -6.76
N LYS A 64 -9.15 -9.18 -7.92
CA LYS A 64 -10.60 -9.27 -8.07
C LYS A 64 -11.07 -10.72 -8.07
N ASN A 65 -12.39 -10.91 -8.00
CA ASN A 65 -13.03 -12.23 -8.01
C ASN A 65 -12.76 -13.03 -9.30
N ASP A 66 -12.41 -12.36 -10.39
CA ASP A 66 -12.02 -12.98 -11.66
C ASP A 66 -10.51 -13.30 -11.74
N PHE A 67 -9.80 -13.27 -10.61
CA PHE A 67 -8.36 -13.46 -10.50
C PHE A 67 -7.55 -12.48 -11.36
N SER A 68 -8.07 -11.26 -11.54
CA SER A 68 -7.36 -10.21 -12.24
C SER A 68 -6.92 -9.05 -11.34
N VAL A 69 -5.85 -8.38 -11.75
CA VAL A 69 -5.35 -7.14 -11.15
C VAL A 69 -5.17 -6.11 -12.26
N LEU A 70 -5.81 -4.95 -12.11
CA LEU A 70 -5.64 -3.83 -13.03
C LEU A 70 -4.40 -3.02 -12.62
N PHE A 71 -3.74 -2.43 -13.60
CA PHE A 71 -2.70 -1.43 -13.41
C PHE A 71 -2.72 -0.44 -14.59
N GLU A 72 -1.91 0.62 -14.52
CA GLU A 72 -1.98 1.74 -15.47
C GLU A 72 -1.90 1.31 -16.94
N SER A 73 -0.99 0.40 -17.28
CA SER A 73 -0.74 -0.02 -18.65
C SER A 73 -1.52 -1.27 -19.08
N GLY A 74 -2.33 -1.88 -18.21
CA GLY A 74 -3.00 -3.13 -18.56
C GLY A 74 -3.66 -3.90 -17.42
N LYS A 75 -3.74 -5.22 -17.61
CA LYS A 75 -4.33 -6.15 -16.65
C LYS A 75 -3.53 -7.44 -16.57
N VAL A 76 -3.24 -7.90 -15.36
CA VAL A 76 -2.70 -9.25 -15.11
C VAL A 76 -3.87 -10.18 -14.77
N ILE A 77 -3.93 -11.35 -15.40
CA ILE A 77 -4.97 -12.36 -15.21
C ILE A 77 -4.28 -13.67 -14.82
N PHE A 78 -4.60 -14.21 -13.63
CA PHE A 78 -4.04 -15.46 -13.18
C PHE A 78 -4.93 -16.64 -13.60
N GLU A 79 -4.39 -17.52 -14.44
CA GLU A 79 -5.06 -18.71 -14.95
C GLU A 79 -4.60 -19.97 -14.20
N ASN A 80 -5.30 -21.09 -14.40
CA ASN A 80 -4.89 -22.43 -13.94
C ASN A 80 -4.57 -22.54 -12.44
N GLY A 81 -5.23 -21.71 -11.60
CA GLY A 81 -4.99 -21.68 -10.16
C GLY A 81 -3.62 -21.11 -9.77
N THR A 82 -2.92 -20.42 -10.68
CA THR A 82 -1.58 -19.85 -10.44
C THR A 82 -1.58 -18.85 -9.30
N TYR A 83 -2.65 -18.07 -9.14
CA TYR A 83 -2.82 -17.18 -7.99
C TYR A 83 -2.83 -17.95 -6.66
N ASN A 84 -3.55 -19.08 -6.58
CA ASN A 84 -3.60 -19.85 -5.33
C ASN A 84 -2.23 -20.41 -4.96
N LYS A 85 -1.48 -20.92 -5.95
CA LYS A 85 -0.07 -21.36 -5.76
C LYS A 85 0.81 -20.21 -5.28
N LEU A 86 0.68 -19.03 -5.90
CA LEU A 86 1.44 -17.84 -5.52
C LEU A 86 1.09 -17.38 -4.10
N LYS A 87 -0.20 -17.41 -3.74
CA LYS A 87 -0.69 -17.07 -2.41
C LYS A 87 -0.16 -18.03 -1.34
N GLU A 88 -0.21 -19.34 -1.59
CA GLU A 88 0.37 -20.36 -0.71
C GLU A 88 1.87 -20.11 -0.52
N PHE A 89 2.58 -19.82 -1.61
CA PHE A 89 4.00 -19.48 -1.57
C PHE A 89 4.27 -18.22 -0.74
N TYR A 90 3.45 -17.18 -0.90
CA TYR A 90 3.54 -15.95 -0.10
C TYR A 90 3.34 -16.23 1.40
N LEU A 91 2.31 -16.99 1.76
CA LEU A 91 2.02 -17.33 3.15
C LEU A 91 3.14 -18.17 3.78
N ALA A 92 3.77 -19.05 3.01
CA ALA A 92 4.90 -19.85 3.46
C ALA A 92 6.19 -19.02 3.67
N ASN A 93 6.33 -17.88 3.00
CA ASN A 93 7.56 -17.09 2.97
C ASN A 93 7.46 -15.70 3.62
N GLN A 94 6.42 -15.39 4.39
CA GLN A 94 6.19 -14.05 4.96
C GLN A 94 7.35 -13.44 5.78
N LYS A 95 8.30 -14.26 6.23
CA LYS A 95 9.45 -13.81 7.01
C LYS A 95 10.55 -13.16 6.17
N ASN A 96 10.60 -13.44 4.86
CA ASN A 96 11.63 -12.92 3.95
C ASN A 96 11.00 -12.44 2.65
N GLU A 97 11.67 -11.54 1.94
CA GLU A 97 11.34 -11.30 0.55
C GLU A 97 11.66 -12.52 -0.29
N PHE A 98 10.81 -12.78 -1.29
CA PHE A 98 11.02 -13.83 -2.26
C PHE A 98 10.87 -13.30 -3.68
N LYS A 99 11.38 -14.06 -4.66
CA LYS A 99 11.21 -13.80 -6.09
C LYS A 99 10.51 -14.98 -6.74
N VAL A 100 9.56 -14.69 -7.63
CA VAL A 100 8.83 -15.67 -8.45
C VAL A 100 8.78 -15.14 -9.89
N CYS A 101 9.01 -16.02 -10.85
CA CYS A 101 8.88 -15.71 -12.25
C CYS A 101 7.55 -16.26 -12.76
N LEU A 102 6.68 -15.37 -13.23
CA LEU A 102 5.35 -15.74 -13.75
C LEU A 102 5.42 -15.89 -15.27
N VAL A 103 5.02 -17.06 -15.74
CA VAL A 103 5.09 -17.48 -17.14
C VAL A 103 3.70 -17.45 -17.75
N GLY A 104 3.63 -17.08 -19.02
CA GLY A 104 2.38 -16.94 -19.73
C GLY A 104 2.55 -16.18 -21.04
N LYS A 105 1.52 -15.46 -21.44
CA LYS A 105 1.50 -14.69 -22.68
C LYS A 105 0.90 -13.29 -22.50
N LYS A 106 1.35 -12.36 -23.33
CA LYS A 106 0.76 -11.04 -23.46
C LYS A 106 -0.19 -11.02 -24.66
N GLU A 107 -1.44 -10.64 -24.42
CA GLU A 107 -2.44 -10.40 -25.46
C GLU A 107 -2.91 -8.95 -25.37
N ASN A 108 -2.42 -8.11 -26.28
CA ASN A 108 -2.59 -6.66 -26.23
C ASN A 108 -2.03 -6.07 -24.92
N LYS A 109 -2.91 -5.56 -24.05
CA LYS A 109 -2.59 -5.01 -22.73
C LYS A 109 -2.84 -6.01 -21.58
N ASN A 110 -3.23 -7.25 -21.90
CA ASN A 110 -3.52 -8.28 -20.91
C ASN A 110 -2.33 -9.24 -20.79
N TYR A 111 -1.96 -9.56 -19.56
CA TYR A 111 -0.90 -10.49 -19.19
C TYR A 111 -1.55 -11.73 -18.59
N LEU A 112 -1.65 -12.79 -19.38
CA LEU A 112 -2.30 -14.04 -18.99
C LEU A 112 -1.22 -14.94 -18.39
N VAL A 113 -1.26 -15.10 -17.07
CA VAL A 113 -0.29 -15.85 -16.27
C VAL A 113 -0.81 -17.26 -16.07
N SER A 114 -0.19 -18.23 -16.75
CA SER A 114 -0.61 -19.63 -16.71
C SER A 114 0.20 -20.49 -15.74
N GLU A 115 1.42 -20.05 -15.41
CA GLU A 115 2.38 -20.81 -14.61
C GLU A 115 3.26 -19.89 -13.76
N LEU A 116 3.92 -20.47 -12.76
CA LEU A 116 4.95 -19.81 -11.97
C LEU A 116 6.09 -20.78 -11.68
N TYR A 117 7.29 -20.24 -11.53
CA TYR A 117 8.43 -20.96 -10.97
C TYR A 117 9.26 -20.05 -10.07
N VAL A 118 10.01 -20.66 -9.16
CA VAL A 118 10.90 -19.95 -8.23
C VAL A 118 12.33 -20.09 -8.76
N PRO A 119 13.00 -19.00 -9.16
CA PRO A 119 14.39 -19.05 -9.57
C PRO A 119 15.30 -19.40 -8.38
N LYS A 120 16.52 -19.88 -8.65
CA LYS A 120 17.47 -20.19 -7.57
C LYS A 120 17.79 -18.93 -6.76
N THR A 121 17.54 -18.98 -5.46
CA THR A 121 17.83 -17.89 -4.52
C THR A 121 19.28 -17.97 -4.03
N PHE A 122 20.02 -16.88 -4.14
CA PHE A 122 21.39 -16.74 -3.62
C PHE A 122 21.41 -16.15 -2.21
N GLY A 123 20.47 -15.26 -1.90
CA GLY A 123 20.33 -14.65 -0.59
C GLY A 123 18.94 -14.06 -0.40
N GLN A 124 18.43 -14.10 0.83
CA GLN A 124 17.12 -13.56 1.18
C GLN A 124 17.16 -12.98 2.59
N SER A 125 16.43 -11.89 2.78
CA SER A 125 16.22 -11.20 4.06
C SER A 125 14.84 -10.56 4.06
N VAL A 126 14.48 -9.89 5.15
CA VAL A 126 13.18 -9.19 5.27
C VAL A 126 13.00 -8.08 4.22
N SER A 127 14.09 -7.51 3.70
CA SER A 127 14.03 -6.33 2.81
C SER A 127 14.90 -6.46 1.56
N HIS A 128 15.31 -7.68 1.23
CA HIS A 128 16.12 -7.93 0.05
C HIS A 128 16.06 -9.40 -0.35
N VAL A 129 15.88 -9.65 -1.64
CA VAL A 129 16.06 -10.96 -2.26
C VAL A 129 17.02 -10.87 -3.45
N SER A 130 18.00 -11.77 -3.48
CA SER A 130 18.93 -11.97 -4.60
C SER A 130 18.74 -13.38 -5.14
N ALA A 131 18.44 -13.49 -6.42
CA ALA A 131 18.14 -14.74 -7.10
C ALA A 131 18.52 -14.66 -8.58
N GLU A 132 18.56 -15.81 -9.24
CA GLU A 132 18.74 -15.89 -10.68
C GLU A 132 17.74 -15.01 -11.45
N LEU A 133 18.15 -14.58 -12.64
CA LEU A 133 17.26 -13.89 -13.56
C LEU A 133 16.18 -14.86 -14.05
N CYS A 134 15.00 -14.30 -14.31
CA CYS A 134 13.93 -15.05 -14.93
C CYS A 134 14.31 -15.36 -16.39
N ASN A 135 13.92 -16.53 -16.89
CA ASN A 135 14.06 -16.93 -18.29
C ASN A 135 13.16 -16.09 -19.23
N SER A 136 13.38 -16.23 -20.53
CA SER A 136 12.68 -15.49 -21.59
C SER A 136 11.17 -15.74 -21.68
N ASN A 137 10.66 -16.82 -21.10
CA ASN A 137 9.23 -17.12 -21.10
C ASN A 137 8.47 -16.37 -19.99
N THR A 138 9.19 -15.65 -19.13
CA THR A 138 8.60 -14.92 -18.02
C THR A 138 7.99 -13.61 -18.52
N ILE A 139 6.69 -13.41 -18.27
CA ILE A 139 5.96 -12.19 -18.64
C ILE A 139 5.80 -11.24 -17.45
N VAL A 140 5.92 -11.74 -16.22
CA VAL A 140 5.96 -10.91 -15.01
C VAL A 140 7.08 -11.39 -14.11
N ALA A 141 8.10 -10.56 -13.92
CA ALA A 141 9.12 -10.76 -12.90
C ALA A 141 8.55 -10.25 -11.57
N LEU A 142 8.17 -11.15 -10.67
CA LEU A 142 7.52 -10.78 -9.42
C LEU A 142 8.46 -10.97 -8.22
N HIS A 143 8.44 -10.05 -7.29
CA HIS A 143 9.00 -10.26 -5.96
C HIS A 143 8.04 -9.76 -4.88
N SER A 144 8.31 -10.10 -3.63
CA SER A 144 7.52 -9.63 -2.49
C SER A 144 8.25 -8.57 -1.69
N HIS A 145 7.52 -7.66 -1.06
CA HIS A 145 8.03 -6.78 -0.01
C HIS A 145 7.38 -7.12 1.34
N PRO A 146 7.93 -6.62 2.45
CA PRO A 146 7.28 -6.63 3.75
C PRO A 146 5.83 -6.17 3.69
N TYR A 147 5.05 -6.67 4.65
CA TYR A 147 3.63 -6.39 4.76
C TYR A 147 3.31 -4.90 4.59
N LYS A 148 2.41 -4.58 3.64
CA LYS A 148 1.93 -3.23 3.27
C LYS A 148 2.95 -2.29 2.62
N ARG A 149 4.13 -2.76 2.20
CA ARG A 149 5.13 -1.93 1.48
C ARG A 149 5.10 -2.18 -0.02
N CYS A 150 4.07 -1.70 -0.71
CA CYS A 150 3.84 -2.00 -2.13
C CYS A 150 4.50 -1.00 -3.09
N ILE A 151 5.71 -0.51 -2.79
CA ILE A 151 6.40 0.51 -3.60
C ILE A 151 7.70 -0.08 -4.11
N PHE A 152 7.95 0.05 -5.42
CA PHE A 152 9.21 -0.34 -6.04
C PHE A 152 10.35 0.59 -5.61
N SER A 153 11.48 -0.01 -5.22
CA SER A 153 12.74 0.68 -5.01
C SER A 153 13.45 0.95 -6.35
N GLU A 154 14.44 1.84 -6.35
CA GLU A 154 15.29 2.05 -7.54
C GLU A 154 15.99 0.76 -8.00
N GLN A 155 16.33 -0.12 -7.05
CA GLN A 155 16.95 -1.40 -7.34
C GLN A 155 15.98 -2.36 -8.04
N ASP A 156 14.69 -2.30 -7.70
CA ASP A 156 13.65 -3.09 -8.36
C ASP A 156 13.50 -2.64 -9.82
N ILE A 157 13.52 -1.32 -10.06
CA ILE A 157 13.45 -0.77 -11.42
C ILE A 157 14.67 -1.17 -12.26
N LYS A 158 15.88 -1.13 -11.69
CA LYS A 158 17.09 -1.63 -12.39
C LYS A 158 17.01 -3.12 -12.70
N SER A 159 16.49 -3.91 -11.76
CA SER A 159 16.31 -5.36 -11.95
C SER A 159 15.25 -5.66 -13.03
N TYR A 160 14.20 -4.83 -13.10
CA TYR A 160 13.21 -4.86 -14.17
C TYR A 160 13.82 -4.57 -15.54
N GLU A 161 14.66 -3.55 -15.67
CA GLU A 161 15.35 -3.23 -16.93
C GLU A 161 16.19 -4.41 -17.44
N ALA A 162 16.89 -5.12 -16.54
CA ALA A 162 17.60 -6.34 -16.88
C ALA A 162 16.65 -7.47 -17.34
N ALA A 163 15.48 -7.63 -16.70
CA ALA A 163 14.48 -8.60 -17.14
C ALA A 163 13.91 -8.27 -18.53
N ARG A 164 13.72 -6.98 -18.86
CA ARG A 164 13.26 -6.54 -20.19
C ARG A 164 14.26 -6.86 -21.31
N GLN A 165 15.54 -6.86 -21.01
CA GLN A 165 16.56 -7.24 -22.00
C GLN A 165 16.43 -8.72 -22.40
N ILE A 166 15.86 -9.56 -21.54
CA ILE A 166 15.60 -10.98 -21.80
C ILE A 166 14.23 -11.15 -22.47
N ASN A 167 13.21 -10.45 -21.99
CA ASN A 167 11.87 -10.42 -22.58
C ASN A 167 11.34 -8.97 -22.62
N PRO A 168 11.32 -8.31 -23.80
CA PRO A 168 10.88 -6.93 -23.95
C PRO A 168 9.45 -6.64 -23.51
N ASP A 169 8.60 -7.68 -23.53
CA ASP A 169 7.21 -7.63 -23.10
C ASP A 169 7.03 -7.90 -21.60
N ALA A 170 8.08 -8.26 -20.86
CA ALA A 170 7.96 -8.49 -19.43
C ALA A 170 7.62 -7.20 -18.68
N ILE A 171 6.82 -7.36 -17.62
CA ILE A 171 6.56 -6.33 -16.61
C ILE A 171 7.13 -6.76 -15.25
N ILE A 172 7.27 -5.82 -14.33
CA ILE A 172 7.63 -6.12 -12.94
C ILE A 172 6.38 -6.14 -12.06
N GLY A 173 6.32 -7.12 -11.17
CA GLY A 173 5.24 -7.28 -10.19
C GLY A 173 5.79 -7.21 -8.77
N LEU A 174 5.01 -6.65 -7.88
CA LEU A 174 5.31 -6.57 -6.45
C LEU A 174 4.12 -7.10 -5.65
N MET A 175 4.36 -8.10 -4.80
CA MET A 175 3.36 -8.65 -3.89
C MET A 175 3.64 -8.22 -2.45
N CYS A 176 2.74 -7.45 -1.85
CA CYS A 176 2.93 -6.88 -0.50
C CYS A 176 1.89 -7.36 0.52
N GLU A 177 0.80 -7.98 0.05
CA GLU A 177 -0.18 -8.73 0.85
C GLU A 177 -0.61 -9.97 0.06
N ALA A 178 -1.29 -10.92 0.71
CA ALA A 178 -1.75 -12.15 0.08
C ALA A 178 -2.68 -11.93 -1.14
N ASP A 179 -3.33 -10.77 -1.21
CA ASP A 179 -4.32 -10.40 -2.22
C ASP A 179 -4.00 -9.05 -2.90
N ARG A 180 -2.81 -8.47 -2.68
CA ARG A 180 -2.47 -7.10 -3.14
C ARG A 180 -1.17 -7.06 -3.92
N PHE A 181 -1.24 -6.40 -5.08
CA PHE A 181 -0.16 -6.37 -6.05
C PHE A 181 0.06 -4.95 -6.59
N GLY A 182 1.31 -4.55 -6.78
CA GLY A 182 1.70 -3.45 -7.64
C GLY A 182 2.30 -4.00 -8.94
N PHE A 183 1.95 -3.43 -10.08
CA PHE A 183 2.53 -3.80 -11.38
C PHE A 183 3.04 -2.55 -12.09
N TYR A 184 4.19 -2.67 -12.73
CA TYR A 184 4.80 -1.58 -13.49
C TYR A 184 5.43 -2.10 -14.78
N GLY A 185 5.36 -1.27 -15.83
CA GLY A 185 5.98 -1.54 -17.13
C GLY A 185 4.99 -1.54 -18.29
N SER A 186 5.55 -1.31 -19.48
CA SER A 186 4.93 -1.50 -20.80
C SER A 186 5.98 -1.34 -21.89
#